data_AF-A0AAX0IXF8-F1
#
_entry.id   AF-A0AAX0IXF8-F1
#
_cell.length_a   1.000
_cell.length_b   1.000
_cell.length_c   1.000
_cell.angle_alpha   90.00
_cell.angle_beta   90.00
_cell.angle_gamma   90.00
#
_symmetry.space_group_name_H-M   'P 1'
#
loop_
_entity.id
_entity.type
_entity.pdbx_description
1 polymer ?
#
loop_
_entity_poly.entity_id
_entity_poly.type
_entity_poly.pdbx_seq_one_letter_code
_entity_poly.pdbx_strand_id
1 'polypeptide(L)'
;MGQYQKKLYTELESTYPEFVEDFNKEYSKQKIALQLVELRLETGLSQRKYAKANELMQNKVSILENGKSNSRLSTIIELAAKNGYKVELKFTK
;
A
#
# COMPACT_ATOMS: atom_id res chain seq x y z
N MET A 1 8.28 -0.08 -14.57
CA MET A 1 9.16 -1.27 -14.41
C MET A 1 10.35 -1.12 -15.33
N GLY A 2 11.56 -1.39 -14.80
CA GLY A 2 12.79 -1.46 -15.58
C GLY A 2 12.82 -2.66 -16.52
N GLN A 3 13.79 -2.69 -17.44
CA GLN A 3 13.87 -3.72 -18.49
C GLN A 3 13.96 -5.15 -17.94
N TYR A 4 14.78 -5.37 -16.90
CA TYR A 4 14.92 -6.67 -16.25
C TYR A 4 13.60 -7.19 -15.66
N GLN A 5 12.84 -6.32 -14.99
CA GLN A 5 11.57 -6.67 -14.35
C GLN A 5 10.51 -7.07 -15.38
N LYS A 6 10.49 -6.41 -16.54
CA LYS A 6 9.60 -6.77 -17.65
C LYS A 6 9.91 -8.16 -18.19
N LYS A 7 11.20 -8.48 -18.37
CA LYS A 7 11.63 -9.81 -18.81
C LYS A 7 11.19 -10.90 -17.82
N LEU A 8 11.47 -10.70 -16.53
CA LEU A 8 11.09 -11.64 -15.47
C LEU A 8 9.56 -11.80 -15.38
N TYR A 9 8.81 -10.73 -15.56
CA TYR A 9 7.34 -10.79 -15.59
C TYR A 9 6.86 -11.72 -16.69
N THR A 10 7.32 -11.54 -17.93
CA THR A 10 6.91 -12.37 -19.07
C THR A 10 7.33 -13.83 -18.89
N GLU A 11 8.50 -14.09 -18.32
CA GLU A 11 8.96 -15.44 -17.99
C GLU A 11 8.04 -16.13 -16.97
N LEU A 12 7.69 -15.42 -15.88
CA LEU A 12 6.79 -15.94 -14.85
C LEU A 12 5.35 -16.12 -15.37
N GLU A 13 4.85 -15.20 -16.20
CA GLU A 13 3.55 -15.31 -16.85
C GLU A 13 3.45 -16.59 -17.71
N SER A 14 4.53 -16.97 -18.39
CA SER A 14 4.56 -18.18 -19.21
C SER A 14 4.72 -19.49 -18.42
N THR A 15 5.20 -19.43 -17.17
CA THR A 15 5.59 -20.62 -16.38
C THR A 15 4.70 -20.85 -15.16
N TYR A 16 3.97 -19.83 -14.72
CA TYR A 16 3.05 -19.88 -13.58
C TYR A 16 1.64 -19.42 -14.01
N PRO A 17 0.67 -20.34 -14.20
CA PRO A 17 -0.65 -20.03 -14.75
C PRO A 17 -1.43 -18.93 -14.02
N GLU A 18 -1.36 -18.87 -12.69
CA GLU A 18 -2.06 -17.88 -11.86
C GLU A 18 -1.22 -16.61 -11.59
N PHE A 19 -0.03 -16.50 -12.20
CA PHE A 19 0.91 -15.42 -11.90
C PHE A 19 0.31 -14.03 -12.04
N VAL A 20 -0.42 -13.77 -13.12
CA VAL A 20 -0.99 -12.43 -13.38
C VAL A 20 -2.01 -12.06 -12.30
N GLU A 21 -2.83 -13.01 -11.87
CA GLU A 21 -3.82 -12.79 -10.83
C GLU A 21 -3.14 -12.48 -9.49
N ASP A 22 -2.17 -13.29 -9.08
CA ASP A 22 -1.45 -13.10 -7.83
C ASP A 22 -0.55 -11.87 -7.82
N PHE A 23 0.10 -11.59 -8.96
CA PHE A 23 0.82 -10.35 -9.17
C PHE A 23 -0.10 -9.15 -8.98
N ASN A 24 -1.29 -9.16 -9.57
CA ASN A 24 -2.24 -8.05 -9.44
C ASN A 24 -2.74 -7.88 -7.99
N LYS A 25 -2.96 -8.97 -7.25
CA LYS A 25 -3.30 -8.92 -5.82
C LYS A 25 -2.18 -8.26 -5.02
N GLU A 26 -0.93 -8.69 -5.20
CA GLU A 26 0.22 -8.14 -4.48
C GLU A 26 0.54 -6.70 -4.91
N TYR A 27 0.46 -6.41 -6.20
CA TYR A 27 0.65 -5.07 -6.75
C TYR A 27 -0.35 -4.07 -6.17
N SER A 28 -1.61 -4.49 -6.01
CA SER A 28 -2.65 -3.66 -5.38
C SER A 28 -2.32 -3.35 -3.92
N LYS A 29 -1.81 -4.32 -3.14
CA LYS A 29 -1.37 -4.09 -1.75
C LYS A 29 -0.23 -3.09 -1.68
N GLN A 30 0.76 -3.22 -2.57
CA GLN A 30 1.90 -2.30 -2.64
C GLN A 30 1.47 -0.89 -3.01
N LYS A 31 0.51 -0.75 -3.93
CA LYS A 31 -0.05 0.55 -4.31
C LYS A 31 -0.76 1.23 -3.15
N ILE A 32 -1.56 0.50 -2.37
CA ILE A 32 -2.22 1.02 -1.17
C ILE A 32 -1.17 1.47 -0.15
N ALA A 33 -0.13 0.67 0.10
CA ALA A 33 0.94 1.03 1.02
C ALA A 33 1.67 2.31 0.60
N LEU A 34 1.92 2.49 -0.70
CA LEU A 34 2.51 3.71 -1.24
C LEU A 34 1.61 4.93 -0.98
N GLN A 35 0.30 4.82 -1.20
CA GLN A 35 -0.64 5.90 -0.91
C GLN A 35 -0.67 6.27 0.58
N LEU A 36 -0.50 5.29 1.48
CA LEU A 36 -0.39 5.56 2.92
C LEU A 36 0.91 6.27 3.28
N VAL A 37 2.01 5.95 2.58
CA VAL A 37 3.28 6.70 2.71
C VAL A 37 3.10 8.14 2.22
N GLU A 38 2.48 8.33 1.06
CA GLU A 38 2.20 9.66 0.49
C GLU A 38 1.34 10.50 1.44
N LEU A 39 0.24 9.94 1.95
CA LEU A 39 -0.62 10.56 2.96
C LEU A 39 0.20 11.05 4.18
N ARG A 40 1.12 10.22 4.68
CA ARG A 40 1.99 10.63 5.78
C ARG A 40 2.95 11.75 5.34
N LEU A 41 3.56 11.63 4.17
CA LEU A 41 4.55 12.61 3.70
C LEU A 41 3.94 13.99 3.50
N GLU A 42 2.66 14.09 3.11
CA GLU A 42 1.93 15.37 3.01
C GLU A 42 1.82 16.09 4.36
N THR A 43 1.86 15.37 5.48
CA THR A 43 1.91 15.98 6.83
C THR A 43 3.31 16.49 7.23
N GLY A 44 4.35 16.15 6.45
CA GLY A 44 5.76 16.44 6.78
C GLY A 44 6.31 15.63 7.96
N LEU A 45 5.59 14.59 8.42
CA LEU A 45 5.94 13.81 9.61
C LEU A 45 6.75 12.55 9.26
N SER A 46 7.72 12.23 10.12
CA SER A 46 8.33 10.89 10.14
C SER A 46 7.33 9.85 10.63
N GLN A 47 7.54 8.57 10.33
CA GLN A 47 6.67 7.48 10.80
C GLN A 47 6.40 7.53 12.31
N ARG A 48 7.43 7.81 13.12
CA ARG A 48 7.28 7.91 14.59
C ARG A 48 6.39 9.09 15.01
N LYS A 49 6.57 10.26 14.39
CA LYS A 49 5.75 11.45 14.69
C LYS A 49 4.31 11.27 14.21
N TYR A 50 4.14 10.71 13.01
CA TYR A 50 2.84 10.40 12.43
C TYR A 50 2.06 9.39 13.26
N ALA A 51 2.73 8.35 13.76
CA ALA A 51 2.15 7.38 14.67
C ALA A 51 1.62 8.07 15.94
N LYS A 52 2.42 8.96 16.55
CA LYS A 52 1.99 9.73 17.73
C LYS A 52 0.79 10.63 17.43
N ALA A 53 0.79 11.33 16.30
CA ALA A 53 -0.30 12.22 15.89
C ALA A 53 -1.62 11.47 15.64
N ASN A 54 -1.55 10.21 15.21
CA ASN A 54 -2.72 9.38 14.93
C ASN A 54 -3.09 8.41 16.06
N GLU A 55 -2.41 8.49 17.22
CA GLU A 55 -2.58 7.57 18.37
C GLU A 55 -2.33 6.10 18.00
N LEU A 56 -1.31 5.87 17.17
CA LEU A 56 -0.88 4.55 16.71
C LEU A 56 0.51 4.22 17.25
N MET A 57 0.81 2.93 17.33
CA MET A 57 2.18 2.46 17.53
C MET A 57 2.98 2.65 16.25
N GLN A 58 4.25 3.09 16.34
CA GLN A 58 5.12 3.23 15.18
C GLN A 58 5.22 1.93 14.36
N ASN A 59 5.27 0.76 15.03
CA ASN A 59 5.28 -0.53 14.35
C ASN A 59 4.03 -0.73 13.48
N LYS A 60 2.86 -0.26 13.95
CA LYS A 60 1.62 -0.32 13.17
C LYS A 60 1.74 0.53 11.90
N VAL A 61 2.28 1.75 11.98
CA VAL A 61 2.53 2.59 10.80
C VAL A 61 3.50 1.91 9.82
N SER A 62 4.59 1.33 10.31
CA SER A 62 5.54 0.58 9.47
C SER A 62 4.87 -0.59 8.74
N ILE A 63 3.98 -1.32 9.43
CA ILE A 63 3.19 -2.43 8.86
C ILE A 63 2.21 -1.96 7.78
N LEU A 64 1.59 -0.80 7.95
CA LEU A 64 0.70 -0.20 6.95
C LEU A 64 1.47 0.24 5.70
N GLU A 65 2.66 0.82 5.88
CA GLU A 65 3.46 1.43 4.80
C GLU A 65 4.36 0.45 4.03
N ASN A 66 4.54 -0.78 4.53
CA ASN A 66 5.46 -1.74 3.89
C ASN A 66 4.79 -2.67 2.85
N GLY A 67 3.47 -2.62 2.70
CA GLY A 67 2.71 -3.41 1.73
C GLY A 67 2.70 -4.93 1.97
N LYS A 68 3.30 -5.41 3.06
CA LYS A 68 3.31 -6.84 3.43
C LYS A 68 2.09 -7.25 4.24
N SER A 69 1.34 -6.29 4.79
CA SER A 69 0.18 -6.56 5.63
C SER A 69 -1.14 -6.31 4.91
N ASN A 70 -2.12 -7.17 5.18
CA ASN A 70 -3.49 -6.96 4.73
C ASN A 70 -4.21 -6.03 5.70
N SER A 71 -4.00 -4.72 5.52
CA SER A 71 -4.65 -3.71 6.34
C SER A 71 -6.15 -3.71 6.09
N ARG A 72 -6.95 -3.80 7.15
CA ARG A 72 -8.41 -3.69 7.03
C ARG A 72 -8.78 -2.35 6.39
N LEU A 73 -9.73 -2.38 5.45
CA LEU A 73 -10.25 -1.18 4.79
C LEU A 73 -10.77 -0.15 5.81
N SER A 74 -11.39 -0.60 6.90
CA SER A 74 -11.83 0.28 8.01
C SER A 74 -10.68 1.08 8.61
N THR A 75 -9.52 0.46 8.85
CA THR A 75 -8.32 1.13 9.37
C THR A 75 -7.82 2.21 8.42
N ILE A 76 -7.86 1.95 7.11
CA ILE A 76 -7.44 2.91 6.08
C ILE A 76 -8.40 4.10 6.06
N ILE A 77 -9.71 3.86 6.14
CA ILE A 77 -10.75 4.89 6.19
C ILE A 77 -10.59 5.78 7.44
N GLU A 78 -10.43 5.17 8.61
CA GLU A 78 -10.23 5.91 9.87
C GLU A 78 -8.97 6.78 9.82
N LEU A 79 -7.87 6.25 9.29
CA LEU A 79 -6.62 6.98 9.18
C LEU A 79 -6.76 8.15 8.20
N ALA A 80 -7.34 7.93 7.02
CA ALA A 80 -7.58 8.99 6.04
C ALA A 80 -8.43 10.11 6.66
N ALA A 81 -9.54 9.75 7.32
CA ALA A 81 -10.43 10.71 7.96
C ALA A 81 -9.72 11.53 9.05
N LYS A 82 -8.89 10.90 9.90
CA LYS A 82 -8.08 11.61 10.91
C LYS A 82 -7.11 12.63 10.31
N ASN A 83 -6.68 12.43 9.06
CA ASN A 83 -5.77 13.33 8.36
C ASN A 83 -6.51 14.31 7.42
N GLY A 84 -7.84 14.32 7.41
CA GLY A 84 -8.64 15.23 6.56
C GLY A 84 -8.89 14.73 5.14
N TYR A 85 -8.68 13.44 4.88
CA TYR A 85 -8.85 12.81 3.57
C TYR A 85 -10.08 11.91 3.53
N LYS A 86 -10.60 11.69 2.33
CA LYS A 86 -11.62 10.69 2.04
C LYS A 86 -10.99 9.55 1.24
N VAL A 87 -11.36 8.32 1.56
CA VAL A 87 -10.98 7.15 0.74
C VAL A 87 -11.95 7.02 -0.43
N GLU A 88 -11.40 6.90 -1.64
CA GLU A 88 -12.14 6.53 -2.84
C GLU A 88 -11.68 5.15 -3.31
N LEU A 89 -12.65 4.24 -3.51
CA LEU A 89 -12.39 2.89 -4.01
C LEU A 89 -12.93 2.79 -5.43
N LYS A 90 -12.08 2.37 -6.36
CA LYS A 90 -12.43 2.17 -7.77
C LYS A 90 -12.01 0.77 -8.20
N PHE A 91 -12.94 0.04 -8.79
CA PHE A 91 -12.64 -1.21 -9.49
C PHE A 91 -12.20 -0.90 -10.92
N THR A 92 -11.10 -1.50 -11.35
CA THR A 92 -10.54 -1.36 -12.71
C THR A 92 -10.30 -2.73 -13.29
N LYS A 93 -10.46 -2.85 -14.62
CA LYS A 93 -10.20 -4.08 -15.37
C LYS A 93 -8.81 -4.04 -16.00
#